data_AF-A0A9E2X1Z5-F1
#
_entry.id   AF-A0A9E2X1Z5-F1
#
_cell.length_a   1.000
_cell.length_b   1.000
_cell.length_c   1.000
_cell.angle_alpha   90.00
_cell.angle_beta   90.00
_cell.angle_gamma   90.00
#
_symmetry.space_group_name_H-M   'P 1'
#
loop_
_entity.id
_entity.type
_entity.pdbx_description
1 polymer ?
#
loop_
_entity_poly.entity_id
_entity_poly.type
_entity_poly.pdbx_seq_one_letter_code
_entity_poly.pdbx_strand_id
1 'polypeptide(L)'
;MPASTYPPLSQTDLSSMLEIVQNQDKSGLLELLNEKDLVLRFDWMKWSEGSDFEKQQNWDFSKKDEKFCLKLLTSLVRNDHFIDGFLDKHFRSGLLEKLIRRLMDLKEGSSVKTISSGTLASDLNSALDEYKYQPELTKKLDKFDGEFDENVINEIALWKVNRYYRIPEELLFQLNQLQGFMPGEHGNSRELLHKILEIQGIDIAMASTLFRFRNPEVFQIIDKRAFRVVYGEPLKLYTGTPNEKKINTYFKYLDELINISEKHDLSFSTIDRTLYQLDITLNKSIPI
;
A
#
# COMPACT_ATOMS: atom_id res chain seq x y z
N MET A 1 -5.90 -7.89 -11.42
CA MET A 1 -6.03 -9.10 -10.58
C MET A 1 -7.15 -8.84 -9.59
N PRO A 2 -8.24 -9.61 -9.56
CA PRO A 2 -9.27 -9.35 -8.58
C PRO A 2 -8.78 -9.80 -7.20
N ALA A 3 -9.11 -8.99 -6.19
CA ALA A 3 -8.89 -9.30 -4.80
C ALA A 3 -9.39 -10.72 -4.51
N SER A 4 -8.58 -11.50 -3.81
CA SER A 4 -8.95 -12.81 -3.28
C SER A 4 -10.08 -12.63 -2.27
N THR A 5 -11.33 -12.65 -2.73
CA THR A 5 -12.52 -12.56 -1.87
C THR A 5 -12.74 -13.93 -1.21
N TYR A 6 -12.15 -14.11 -0.02
CA TYR A 6 -12.55 -15.19 0.88
C TYR A 6 -14.02 -14.97 1.29
N PRO A 7 -14.81 -16.04 1.51
CA PRO A 7 -16.19 -15.90 1.97
C PRO A 7 -16.20 -15.11 3.29
N PRO A 8 -17.10 -14.14 3.48
CA PRO A 8 -17.16 -13.37 4.71
C PRO A 8 -17.62 -14.28 5.86
N LEU A 9 -16.68 -14.69 6.72
CA LEU A 9 -16.97 -15.37 7.99
C LEU A 9 -17.37 -14.33 9.05
N SER A 10 -18.59 -14.43 9.58
CA SER A 10 -19.01 -13.62 10.73
C SER A 10 -18.54 -14.24 12.05
N GLN A 11 -18.54 -13.44 13.13
CA GLN A 11 -18.22 -13.94 14.48
C GLN A 11 -19.22 -15.03 14.91
N THR A 12 -20.49 -14.88 14.53
CA THR A 12 -21.54 -15.86 14.82
C THR A 12 -21.26 -17.20 14.14
N ASP A 13 -20.82 -17.20 12.88
CA ASP A 13 -20.46 -18.43 12.17
C ASP A 13 -19.30 -19.16 12.88
N LEU A 14 -18.29 -18.42 13.35
CA LEU A 14 -17.13 -18.98 14.06
C LEU A 14 -17.51 -19.52 15.45
N SER A 15 -18.41 -18.86 16.16
CA SER A 15 -18.95 -19.37 17.43
C SER A 15 -19.71 -20.68 17.23
N SER A 16 -20.55 -20.76 16.20
CA SER A 16 -21.25 -22.01 15.85
C SER A 16 -20.26 -23.12 15.45
N MET A 17 -19.23 -22.80 14.67
CA MET A 17 -18.16 -23.76 14.34
C MET A 17 -17.45 -24.27 15.60
N LEU A 18 -17.14 -23.39 16.55
CA LEU A 18 -16.46 -23.78 17.77
C LEU A 18 -17.32 -24.73 18.61
N GLU A 19 -18.61 -24.45 18.75
CA GLU A 19 -19.56 -25.32 19.45
C GLU A 19 -19.66 -26.71 18.80
N ILE A 20 -19.82 -26.74 17.47
CA ILE A 20 -19.83 -27.99 16.69
C ILE A 20 -18.53 -28.79 16.88
N VAL A 21 -17.37 -28.11 16.83
CA VAL A 21 -16.05 -28.74 17.03
C VAL A 21 -15.91 -29.29 18.44
N GLN A 22 -16.36 -28.56 19.45
CA GLN A 22 -16.32 -28.99 20.86
C GLN A 22 -17.25 -30.18 21.13
N ASN A 23 -18.39 -30.23 20.46
CA ASN A 23 -19.35 -31.33 20.52
C ASN A 23 -18.94 -32.55 19.67
N GLN A 24 -17.79 -32.48 18.97
CA GLN A 24 -17.31 -33.51 18.05
C GLN A 24 -18.32 -33.85 16.94
N ASP A 25 -19.14 -32.87 16.53
CA ASP A 25 -20.16 -33.05 15.50
C ASP A 25 -19.56 -32.84 14.10
N LYS A 26 -19.04 -33.94 13.54
CA LYS A 26 -18.50 -33.96 12.17
C LYS A 26 -19.54 -33.57 11.12
N SER A 27 -20.75 -34.08 11.23
CA SER A 27 -21.82 -33.84 10.25
C SER A 27 -22.24 -32.37 10.26
N GLY A 28 -22.44 -31.79 11.44
CA GLY A 28 -22.75 -30.37 11.59
C GLY A 28 -21.65 -29.46 11.04
N LEU A 29 -20.37 -29.83 11.20
CA LEU A 29 -19.27 -29.04 10.65
C LEU A 29 -19.28 -29.05 9.11
N LEU A 30 -19.50 -30.21 8.49
CA LEU A 30 -19.55 -30.32 7.03
C LEU A 30 -20.76 -29.59 6.46
N GLU A 31 -21.92 -29.66 7.12
CA GLU A 31 -23.13 -28.94 6.73
C GLU A 31 -22.90 -27.43 6.74
N LEU A 32 -22.36 -26.89 7.84
CA LEU A 32 -22.07 -25.46 7.98
C LEU A 32 -21.03 -24.97 6.97
N LEU A 33 -19.99 -25.76 6.69
CA LEU A 33 -18.97 -25.40 5.70
C LEU A 33 -19.53 -25.35 4.27
N ASN A 34 -20.45 -26.25 3.95
CA ASN A 34 -21.13 -26.27 2.65
C ASN A 34 -22.12 -25.11 2.54
N GLU A 35 -22.90 -24.82 3.58
CA GLU A 35 -23.86 -23.70 3.61
C GLU A 35 -23.16 -22.36 3.37
N LYS A 36 -21.98 -22.16 3.96
CA LYS A 36 -21.23 -20.90 3.92
C LYS A 36 -20.21 -20.81 2.77
N ASP A 37 -20.15 -21.83 1.90
CA ASP A 37 -19.17 -21.94 0.79
C ASP A 37 -17.70 -21.73 1.24
N LEU A 38 -17.35 -22.28 2.40
CA LEU A 38 -16.04 -22.05 3.04
C LEU A 38 -14.92 -22.97 2.53
N VAL A 39 -15.26 -23.90 1.64
CA VAL A 39 -14.32 -24.84 1.04
C VAL A 39 -13.57 -24.15 -0.10
N LEU A 40 -12.39 -23.63 0.20
CA LEU A 40 -11.62 -22.82 -0.74
C LEU A 40 -11.16 -23.61 -1.98
N ARG A 41 -11.12 -22.94 -3.13
CA ARG A 41 -10.50 -23.46 -4.36
C ARG A 41 -9.01 -23.13 -4.39
N PHE A 42 -8.17 -24.12 -4.11
CA PHE A 42 -6.71 -24.06 -4.30
C PHE A 42 -6.11 -25.47 -4.50
N ASP A 43 -4.89 -25.53 -5.03
CA ASP A 43 -4.13 -26.78 -5.24
C ASP A 43 -3.57 -27.27 -3.90
N TRP A 44 -4.42 -27.96 -3.14
CA TRP A 44 -4.12 -28.44 -1.79
C TRP A 44 -3.12 -29.60 -1.78
N MET A 45 -3.08 -30.40 -2.86
CA MET A 45 -2.11 -31.49 -3.04
C MET A 45 -0.67 -30.98 -3.13
N LYS A 46 -0.48 -29.77 -3.65
CA LYS A 46 0.84 -29.11 -3.73
C LYS A 46 1.14 -28.16 -2.58
N TRP A 47 0.26 -28.07 -1.59
CA TRP A 47 0.44 -27.15 -0.46
C TRP A 47 1.20 -27.82 0.68
N SER A 48 2.53 -27.88 0.53
CA SER A 48 3.44 -28.49 1.52
C SER A 48 3.35 -27.81 2.89
N GLU A 49 3.20 -26.49 2.93
CA GLU A 49 3.13 -25.72 4.19
C GLU A 49 2.02 -26.21 5.13
N GLY A 50 0.83 -26.51 4.59
CA GLY A 50 -0.28 -27.02 5.40
C GLY A 50 -0.08 -28.46 5.85
N SER A 51 0.48 -29.30 4.98
CA SER A 51 0.81 -30.70 5.27
C SER A 51 1.89 -30.81 6.36
N ASP A 52 2.94 -30.00 6.25
CA ASP A 52 4.02 -29.94 7.23
C ASP A 52 3.53 -29.40 8.57
N PHE A 53 2.60 -28.44 8.55
CA PHE A 53 1.99 -27.89 9.76
C PHE A 53 1.10 -28.90 10.48
N GLU A 54 0.25 -29.66 9.76
CA GLU A 54 -0.62 -30.70 10.36
C GLU A 54 0.19 -31.74 11.15
N LYS A 55 1.37 -32.12 10.66
CA LYS A 55 2.24 -33.13 11.28
C LYS A 55 2.97 -32.67 12.55
N GLN A 56 2.92 -31.38 12.88
CA GLN A 56 3.58 -30.85 14.07
C GLN A 56 2.88 -31.31 15.36
N GLN A 57 3.63 -31.52 16.44
CA GLN A 57 3.06 -31.95 17.74
C GLN A 57 2.40 -30.79 18.52
N ASN A 58 2.86 -29.55 18.34
CA ASN A 58 2.44 -28.38 19.14
C ASN A 58 1.97 -27.21 18.26
N TRP A 59 1.02 -27.45 17.36
CA TRP A 59 0.50 -26.45 16.39
C TRP A 59 0.48 -25.01 16.93
N ASP A 60 1.39 -24.16 16.40
CA ASP A 60 1.50 -22.75 16.77
C ASP A 60 0.84 -21.87 15.70
N PHE A 61 -0.32 -21.33 16.06
CA PHE A 61 -1.12 -20.48 15.20
C PHE A 61 -0.81 -18.97 15.35
N SER A 62 0.07 -18.57 16.27
CA SER A 62 0.29 -17.16 16.64
C SER A 62 0.64 -16.25 15.45
N LYS A 63 1.37 -16.77 14.47
CA LYS A 63 1.81 -16.05 13.26
C LYS A 63 0.99 -16.38 12.01
N LYS A 64 -0.04 -17.21 12.11
CA LYS A 64 -0.84 -17.64 10.95
C LYS A 64 -1.98 -16.66 10.68
N ASP A 65 -2.13 -16.27 9.42
CA ASP A 65 -3.17 -15.35 8.97
C ASP A 65 -4.48 -16.08 8.63
N GLU A 66 -5.54 -15.32 8.35
CA GLU A 66 -6.87 -15.87 8.04
C GLU A 66 -6.83 -16.80 6.83
N LYS A 67 -6.06 -16.41 5.80
CA LYS A 67 -5.87 -17.19 4.57
C LYS A 67 -5.27 -18.56 4.84
N PHE A 68 -4.22 -18.64 5.65
CA PHE A 68 -3.61 -19.90 6.05
C PHE A 68 -4.62 -20.78 6.77
N CYS A 69 -5.36 -20.22 7.73
CA CYS A 69 -6.31 -20.96 8.55
C CYS A 69 -7.46 -21.55 7.71
N LEU A 70 -8.04 -20.76 6.81
CA LEU A 70 -9.11 -21.24 5.90
C LEU A 70 -8.62 -22.33 4.94
N LYS A 71 -7.39 -22.20 4.44
CA LYS A 71 -6.76 -23.25 3.61
C LYS A 71 -6.55 -24.53 4.41
N LEU A 72 -6.09 -24.43 5.66
CA LEU A 72 -5.91 -25.59 6.53
C LEU A 72 -7.24 -26.29 6.79
N LEU A 73 -8.28 -25.54 7.15
CA LEU A 73 -9.63 -26.08 7.35
C LEU A 73 -10.13 -26.83 6.10
N THR A 74 -9.96 -26.22 4.93
CA THR A 74 -10.32 -26.82 3.64
C THR A 74 -9.55 -28.12 3.37
N SER A 75 -8.24 -28.14 3.62
CA SER A 75 -7.41 -29.34 3.44
C SER A 75 -7.83 -30.47 4.36
N LEU A 76 -8.11 -30.17 5.64
CA LEU A 76 -8.52 -31.18 6.62
C LEU A 76 -9.83 -31.85 6.21
N VAL A 77 -10.81 -31.05 5.79
CA VAL A 77 -12.12 -31.53 5.32
C VAL A 77 -12.00 -32.34 4.04
N ARG A 78 -11.17 -31.90 3.08
CA ARG A 78 -10.97 -32.64 1.83
C ARG A 78 -10.25 -33.96 2.03
N ASN A 79 -9.26 -34.02 2.91
CA ASN A 79 -8.53 -35.26 3.21
C ASN A 79 -9.44 -36.36 3.77
N ASP A 80 -10.53 -35.99 4.46
CA ASP A 80 -11.52 -36.93 4.99
C ASP A 80 -12.26 -37.72 3.90
N HIS A 81 -12.36 -37.17 2.68
CA HIS A 81 -12.90 -37.93 1.54
C HIS A 81 -11.96 -39.03 1.02
N PHE A 82 -10.68 -38.99 1.39
CA PHE A 82 -9.66 -39.92 0.90
C PHE A 82 -9.12 -40.85 1.99
N ILE A 83 -9.24 -40.45 3.26
CA ILE A 83 -8.72 -41.17 4.41
C ILE A 83 -9.84 -41.27 5.44
N ASP A 84 -10.37 -42.47 5.63
CA ASP A 84 -11.43 -42.73 6.60
C ASP A 84 -11.00 -42.33 8.02
N GLY A 85 -11.84 -41.54 8.69
CA GLY A 85 -11.59 -41.08 10.05
C GLY A 85 -10.54 -39.97 10.17
N PHE A 86 -10.10 -39.37 9.06
CA PHE A 86 -9.09 -38.31 9.06
C PHE A 86 -9.57 -37.07 9.82
N LEU A 87 -10.79 -36.61 9.56
CA LEU A 87 -11.32 -35.44 10.27
C LEU A 87 -11.58 -35.77 11.74
N ASP A 88 -12.09 -36.99 12.02
CA ASP A 88 -12.33 -37.48 13.38
C ASP A 88 -11.06 -37.53 14.25
N LYS A 89 -9.89 -37.80 13.66
CA LYS A 89 -8.59 -37.64 14.31
C LYS A 89 -8.36 -36.21 14.79
N HIS A 90 -8.70 -35.22 13.97
CA HIS A 90 -8.43 -33.80 14.23
C HIS A 90 -9.46 -33.10 15.12
N PHE A 91 -10.68 -33.63 15.19
CA PHE A 91 -11.61 -33.31 16.28
C PHE A 91 -11.01 -33.72 17.63
N ARG A 92 -10.56 -34.98 17.75
CA ARG A 92 -10.00 -35.52 19.00
C ARG A 92 -8.65 -34.90 19.38
N SER A 93 -7.84 -34.50 18.41
CA SER A 93 -6.51 -33.93 18.68
C SER A 93 -6.54 -32.47 19.12
N GLY A 94 -7.68 -31.79 19.01
CA GLY A 94 -7.81 -30.35 19.31
C GLY A 94 -7.18 -29.42 18.25
N LEU A 95 -6.76 -29.96 17.09
CA LEU A 95 -6.26 -29.13 15.98
C LEU A 95 -7.37 -28.23 15.44
N LEU A 96 -8.56 -28.80 15.21
CA LEU A 96 -9.72 -28.03 14.72
C LEU A 96 -10.11 -26.94 15.72
N GLU A 97 -10.13 -27.23 17.02
CA GLU A 97 -10.46 -26.24 18.03
C GLU A 97 -9.47 -25.07 18.01
N LYS A 98 -8.16 -25.36 18.01
CA LYS A 98 -7.12 -24.31 17.93
C LYS A 98 -7.23 -23.48 16.65
N LEU A 99 -7.54 -24.13 15.53
CA LEU A 99 -7.75 -23.48 14.24
C LEU A 99 -8.94 -22.50 14.27
N ILE A 100 -10.09 -22.95 14.78
CA ILE A 100 -11.28 -22.09 14.89
C ILE A 100 -11.05 -20.94 15.87
N ARG A 101 -10.40 -21.20 17.02
CA ARG A 101 -10.04 -20.14 17.98
C ARG A 101 -9.11 -19.09 17.34
N ARG A 102 -8.13 -19.51 16.53
CA ARG A 102 -7.30 -18.56 15.79
C ARG A 102 -8.12 -17.71 14.83
N LEU A 103 -9.06 -18.31 14.10
CA LEU A 103 -9.96 -17.56 13.23
C LEU A 103 -10.79 -16.55 14.03
N MET A 104 -11.27 -16.92 15.22
CA MET A 104 -11.95 -16.01 16.14
C MET A 104 -11.03 -14.86 16.60
N ASP A 105 -9.80 -15.14 17.04
CA ASP A 105 -8.84 -14.11 17.46
C ASP A 105 -8.54 -13.11 16.33
N LEU A 106 -8.44 -13.60 15.09
CA LEU A 106 -8.22 -12.77 13.92
C LEU A 106 -9.42 -11.86 13.60
N LYS A 107 -10.64 -12.28 13.97
CA LYS A 107 -11.86 -11.45 13.87
C LYS A 107 -12.04 -10.54 15.09
N GLU A 108 -11.73 -10.99 16.30
CA GLU A 108 -11.78 -10.20 17.55
C GLU A 108 -10.70 -9.13 17.61
N GLY A 109 -9.53 -9.37 17.00
CA GLY A 109 -8.47 -8.38 16.76
C GLY A 109 -8.91 -7.21 15.87
N SER A 110 -10.14 -7.24 15.35
CA SER A 110 -10.80 -6.13 14.66
C SER A 110 -11.80 -5.35 15.54
N SER A 111 -11.94 -5.69 16.83
CA SER A 111 -12.73 -4.88 17.77
C SER A 111 -11.94 -3.63 18.17
N VAL A 112 -12.52 -2.46 17.89
CA VAL A 112 -11.92 -1.17 18.24
C VAL A 112 -11.90 -1.06 19.77
N LYS A 113 -10.70 -1.03 20.37
CA LYS A 113 -10.56 -0.70 21.80
C LYS A 113 -10.98 0.75 22.04
N THR A 114 -11.91 0.96 22.96
CA THR A 114 -12.39 2.31 23.35
C THR A 114 -11.72 2.77 24.64
N ILE A 115 -11.82 4.07 24.94
CA ILE A 115 -11.48 4.58 26.27
C ILE A 115 -12.44 3.90 27.26
N SER A 116 -11.87 3.11 28.18
CA SER A 116 -12.65 2.39 29.20
C SER A 116 -12.61 3.16 30.52
N SER A 117 -13.51 2.85 31.44
CA SER A 117 -13.49 3.42 32.80
C SER A 117 -12.19 3.12 33.59
N GLY A 118 -11.34 2.21 33.10
CA GLY A 118 -10.02 1.91 33.65
C GLY A 118 -8.84 2.57 32.93
N THR A 119 -9.07 3.35 31.86
CA THR A 119 -8.00 4.08 31.17
C THR A 119 -7.49 5.20 32.06
N LEU A 120 -6.20 5.19 32.38
CA LEU A 120 -5.59 6.16 33.28
C LEU A 120 -5.19 7.42 32.49
N ALA A 121 -5.17 8.57 33.18
CA ALA A 121 -4.65 9.81 32.61
C ALA A 121 -3.18 9.68 32.16
N SER A 122 -2.39 8.83 32.84
CA SER A 122 -1.03 8.48 32.44
C SER A 122 -0.98 7.86 31.04
N ASP A 123 -1.94 6.99 30.71
CA ASP A 123 -1.98 6.30 29.42
C ASP A 123 -2.24 7.29 28.29
N LEU A 124 -3.12 8.28 28.53
CA LEU A 124 -3.42 9.35 27.58
C LEU A 124 -2.22 10.30 27.39
N ASN A 125 -1.54 10.65 28.47
CA ASN A 125 -0.35 11.50 28.40
C ASN A 125 0.81 10.79 27.67
N SER A 126 1.02 9.50 27.95
CA SER A 126 2.01 8.70 27.21
C SER A 126 1.68 8.63 25.71
N ALA A 127 0.40 8.48 25.35
CA ALA A 127 -0.02 8.53 23.94
C ALA A 127 0.25 9.89 23.28
N LEU A 128 0.09 10.99 24.03
CA LEU A 128 0.43 12.33 23.56
C LEU A 128 1.94 12.53 23.39
N ASP A 129 2.75 12.03 24.32
CA ASP A 129 4.22 12.10 24.25
C ASP A 129 4.78 11.34 23.02
N GLU A 130 4.08 10.29 22.58
CA GLU A 130 4.42 9.53 21.38
C GLU A 130 3.96 10.19 20.07
N TYR A 131 3.15 11.25 20.14
CA TYR A 131 2.61 11.92 18.95
C TYR A 131 3.70 12.64 18.15
N LYS A 132 4.06 12.07 16.99
CA LYS A 132 5.12 12.58 16.09
C LYS A 132 4.62 12.87 14.68
N TYR A 133 3.32 13.14 14.52
CA TYR A 133 2.77 13.49 13.23
C TYR A 133 3.17 14.93 12.88
N GLN A 134 4.02 15.09 11.87
CA GLN A 134 4.52 16.37 11.35
C GLN A 134 4.92 17.38 12.45
N PRO A 135 5.89 17.04 13.31
CA PRO A 135 6.10 17.71 14.60
C PRO A 135 6.37 19.21 14.48
N GLU A 136 7.08 19.66 13.44
CA GLU A 136 7.34 21.10 13.26
C GLU A 136 6.12 21.87 12.78
N LEU A 137 5.37 21.31 11.83
CA LEU A 137 4.17 21.95 11.31
C LEU A 137 3.06 21.95 12.37
N THR A 138 2.89 20.85 13.11
CA THR A 138 2.00 20.78 14.28
C THR A 138 2.36 21.87 15.28
N LYS A 139 3.63 22.00 15.69
CA LYS A 139 4.07 23.08 16.60
C LYS A 139 3.81 24.48 16.05
N LYS A 140 3.96 24.68 14.74
CA LYS A 140 3.69 25.97 14.09
C LYS A 140 2.19 26.29 14.13
N LEU A 141 1.35 25.34 13.74
CA LEU A 141 -0.11 25.49 13.70
C LEU A 141 -0.73 25.61 15.09
N ASP A 142 -0.27 24.85 16.08
CA ASP A 142 -0.76 24.91 17.47
C ASP A 142 -0.47 26.27 18.14
N LYS A 143 0.57 26.98 17.68
CA LYS A 143 0.96 28.30 18.18
C LYS A 143 0.32 29.45 17.41
N PHE A 144 -0.39 29.17 16.32
CA PHE A 144 -0.96 30.19 15.46
C PHE A 144 -2.21 30.80 16.11
N ASP A 145 -2.20 32.13 16.31
CA ASP A 145 -3.28 32.90 16.95
C ASP A 145 -3.81 34.05 16.06
N GLY A 146 -3.34 34.13 14.81
CA GLY A 146 -3.74 35.16 13.84
C GLY A 146 -5.02 34.85 13.05
N GLU A 147 -5.33 35.70 12.08
CA GLU A 147 -6.41 35.46 11.12
C GLU A 147 -5.97 34.48 10.03
N PHE A 148 -6.87 33.61 9.58
CA PHE A 148 -6.57 32.66 8.50
C PHE A 148 -6.44 33.36 7.15
N ASP A 149 -5.28 33.20 6.52
CA ASP A 149 -5.06 33.47 5.11
C ASP A 149 -5.00 32.15 4.30
N GLU A 150 -4.87 32.27 2.98
CA GLU A 150 -4.78 31.10 2.10
C GLU A 150 -3.54 30.24 2.36
N ASN A 151 -2.43 30.84 2.84
CA ASN A 151 -1.21 30.10 3.17
C ASN A 151 -1.43 29.20 4.39
N VAL A 152 -2.03 29.73 5.45
CA VAL A 152 -2.37 28.99 6.66
C VAL A 152 -3.36 27.87 6.33
N ILE A 153 -4.37 28.15 5.50
CA ILE A 153 -5.33 27.12 5.05
C ILE A 153 -4.62 26.00 4.28
N ASN A 154 -3.72 26.34 3.36
CA ASN A 154 -2.94 25.36 2.60
C ASN A 154 -2.03 24.54 3.51
N GLU A 155 -1.38 25.15 4.51
CA GLU A 155 -0.57 24.45 5.49
C GLU A 155 -1.40 23.46 6.33
N ILE A 156 -2.59 23.85 6.79
CA ILE A 156 -3.52 22.96 7.49
C ILE A 156 -3.95 21.81 6.59
N ALA A 157 -4.26 22.07 5.32
CA ALA A 157 -4.63 21.05 4.36
C ALA A 157 -3.48 20.05 4.15
N LEU A 158 -2.26 20.53 3.91
CA LEU A 158 -1.05 19.73 3.74
C LEU A 158 -0.71 18.93 5.00
N TRP A 159 -0.92 19.50 6.18
CA TRP A 159 -0.84 18.80 7.45
C TRP A 159 -1.83 17.64 7.47
N LYS A 160 -3.11 17.88 7.20
CA LYS A 160 -4.16 16.86 7.28
C LYS A 160 -3.92 15.68 6.32
N VAL A 161 -3.37 15.95 5.14
CA VAL A 161 -3.11 14.92 4.13
C VAL A 161 -1.72 14.28 4.23
N ASN A 162 -0.90 14.66 5.22
CA ASN A 162 0.49 14.23 5.37
C ASN A 162 1.35 14.49 4.12
N ARG A 163 1.22 15.68 3.52
CA ARG A 163 1.94 16.08 2.29
C ARG A 163 2.80 17.33 2.44
N TYR A 164 3.04 17.78 3.66
CA TYR A 164 3.99 18.86 3.89
C TYR A 164 5.43 18.32 3.83
N TYR A 165 6.24 18.87 2.92
CA TYR A 165 7.63 18.46 2.73
C TYR A 165 8.57 19.42 3.46
N ARG A 166 9.50 18.87 4.25
CA ARG A 166 10.60 19.66 4.83
C ARG A 166 11.85 19.46 3.98
N ILE A 167 12.12 20.42 3.11
CA ILE A 167 13.34 20.43 2.30
C ILE A 167 14.42 21.22 3.06
N PRO A 168 15.62 20.65 3.28
CA PRO A 168 16.75 21.38 3.86
C PRO A 168 17.10 22.64 3.08
N GLU A 169 17.53 23.70 3.78
CA GLU A 169 17.87 24.99 3.18
C GLU A 169 18.93 24.89 2.08
N GLU A 170 19.94 24.03 2.26
CA GLU A 170 20.95 23.72 1.25
C GLU A 170 20.33 23.20 -0.06
N LEU A 171 19.36 22.28 0.03
CA LEU A 171 18.70 21.73 -1.15
C LEU A 171 17.73 22.74 -1.77
N LEU A 172 17.09 23.60 -0.98
CA LEU A 172 16.31 24.73 -1.50
C LEU A 172 17.19 25.71 -2.28
N PHE A 173 18.38 26.02 -1.78
CA PHE A 173 19.35 26.84 -2.50
C PHE A 173 19.76 26.20 -3.83
N GLN A 174 20.10 24.90 -3.83
CA GLN A 174 20.45 24.16 -5.05
C GLN A 174 19.29 24.06 -6.05
N LEU A 175 18.05 23.81 -5.57
CA LEU A 175 16.85 23.88 -6.40
C LEU A 175 16.74 25.23 -7.08
N ASN A 176 16.95 26.33 -6.34
CA ASN A 176 16.86 27.66 -6.93
C ASN A 176 17.89 27.91 -8.05
N GLN A 177 19.05 27.27 -8.02
CA GLN A 177 20.07 27.40 -9.09
C GLN A 177 19.66 26.74 -10.41
N LEU A 178 18.67 25.82 -10.42
CA LEU A 178 18.20 25.18 -11.65
C LEU A 178 17.65 26.18 -12.69
N GLN A 179 17.25 27.39 -12.28
CA GLN A 179 16.82 28.45 -13.19
C GLN A 179 17.90 28.87 -14.20
N GLY A 180 19.19 28.70 -13.86
CA GLY A 180 20.31 29.05 -14.73
C GLY A 180 20.67 27.99 -15.78
N PHE A 181 20.00 26.83 -15.77
CA PHE A 181 20.32 25.73 -16.68
C PHE A 181 19.79 26.03 -18.09
N MET A 182 20.56 25.65 -19.10
CA MET A 182 20.19 25.74 -20.51
C MET A 182 19.45 24.47 -20.98
N PRO A 183 18.66 24.55 -22.07
CA PRO A 183 18.02 23.37 -22.66
C PRO A 183 19.01 22.23 -22.90
N GLY A 184 18.62 21.00 -22.53
CA GLY A 184 19.47 19.82 -22.61
C GLY A 184 20.41 19.59 -21.41
N GLU A 185 20.58 20.56 -20.49
CA GLU A 185 21.48 20.42 -19.33
C GLU A 185 20.87 19.67 -18.14
N HIS A 186 19.74 18.98 -18.32
CA HIS A 186 19.03 18.30 -17.23
C HIS A 186 19.91 17.26 -16.52
N GLY A 187 20.87 16.64 -17.23
CA GLY A 187 21.85 15.71 -16.66
C GLY A 187 22.69 16.30 -15.51
N ASN A 188 22.96 17.61 -15.54
CA ASN A 188 23.75 18.30 -14.50
C ASN A 188 23.04 18.33 -13.14
N SER A 189 21.73 18.07 -13.11
CA SER A 189 20.91 18.06 -11.89
C SER A 189 20.86 16.71 -11.16
N ARG A 190 21.61 15.71 -11.64
CA ARG A 190 21.53 14.31 -11.16
C ARG A 190 21.67 14.17 -9.64
N GLU A 191 22.72 14.77 -9.09
CA GLU A 191 23.02 14.67 -7.66
C GLU A 191 21.93 15.33 -6.81
N LEU A 192 21.47 16.52 -7.23
CA LEU A 192 20.35 17.20 -6.58
C LEU A 192 19.08 16.36 -6.63
N LEU A 193 18.75 15.77 -7.78
CA LEU A 193 17.56 14.92 -7.92
C LEU A 193 17.65 13.69 -7.01
N HIS A 194 18.83 13.09 -6.88
CA HIS A 194 19.05 11.99 -5.95
C HIS A 194 18.75 12.39 -4.50
N LYS A 195 19.32 13.52 -4.04
CA LYS A 195 19.10 14.06 -2.68
C LYS A 195 17.63 14.43 -2.43
N ILE A 196 16.95 14.98 -3.43
CA ILE A 196 15.51 15.31 -3.33
C ILE A 196 14.64 14.04 -3.19
N LEU A 197 15.00 12.94 -3.88
CA LEU A 197 14.30 11.65 -3.77
C LEU A 197 14.55 10.91 -2.44
N GLU A 198 15.51 11.35 -1.63
CA GLU A 198 15.71 10.84 -0.27
C GLU A 198 14.77 11.50 0.74
N ILE A 199 14.13 12.61 0.37
CA ILE A 199 13.17 13.30 1.25
C ILE A 199 11.89 12.47 1.32
N GLN A 200 11.49 12.13 2.55
CA GLN A 200 10.28 11.36 2.80
C GLN A 200 9.04 12.02 2.15
N GLY A 201 8.30 11.23 1.39
CA GLY A 201 7.07 11.66 0.71
C GLY A 201 7.30 12.31 -0.66
N ILE A 202 8.55 12.54 -1.06
CA ILE A 202 8.88 13.00 -2.41
C ILE A 202 9.30 11.79 -3.26
N ASP A 203 8.48 11.49 -4.27
CA ASP A 203 8.83 10.53 -5.32
C ASP A 203 9.03 11.28 -6.66
N ILE A 204 9.42 10.56 -7.71
CA ILE A 204 9.84 11.15 -9.00
C ILE A 204 8.80 12.09 -9.63
N ALA A 205 7.50 11.81 -9.45
CA ALA A 205 6.43 12.69 -9.93
C ALA A 205 6.45 14.05 -9.22
N MET A 206 6.67 14.07 -7.90
CA MET A 206 6.78 15.31 -7.13
C MET A 206 8.10 16.02 -7.41
N ALA A 207 9.21 15.27 -7.47
CA ALA A 207 10.53 15.84 -7.77
C ALA A 207 10.57 16.50 -9.16
N SER A 208 10.07 15.83 -10.19
CA SER A 208 9.96 16.41 -11.54
C SER A 208 9.05 17.64 -11.59
N THR A 209 7.99 17.66 -10.78
CA THR A 209 7.12 18.84 -10.62
C THR A 209 7.90 20.03 -10.05
N LEU A 210 8.65 19.84 -8.96
CA LEU A 210 9.50 20.89 -8.38
C LEU A 210 10.50 21.43 -9.42
N PHE A 211 11.15 20.53 -10.17
CA PHE A 211 12.16 20.89 -11.16
C PHE A 211 11.54 21.64 -12.34
N ARG A 212 10.41 21.16 -12.88
CA ARG A 212 9.66 21.83 -13.96
C ARG A 212 9.24 23.24 -13.56
N PHE A 213 8.67 23.41 -12.37
CA PHE A 213 8.23 24.74 -11.92
C PHE A 213 9.39 25.70 -11.69
N ARG A 214 10.60 25.17 -11.48
CA ARG A 214 11.80 25.98 -11.36
C ARG A 214 12.40 26.35 -12.71
N ASN A 215 12.45 25.42 -13.67
CA ASN A 215 12.93 25.69 -15.02
C ASN A 215 12.19 24.80 -16.04
N PRO A 216 11.11 25.29 -16.67
CA PRO A 216 10.33 24.52 -17.63
C PRO A 216 11.06 24.30 -18.96
N GLU A 217 12.09 25.08 -19.29
CA GLU A 217 12.88 24.91 -20.53
C GLU A 217 13.81 23.69 -20.47
N VAL A 218 14.01 23.14 -19.27
CA VAL A 218 14.95 22.03 -19.02
C VAL A 218 14.24 20.80 -18.44
N PHE A 219 13.21 21.01 -17.63
CA PHE A 219 12.52 19.94 -16.91
C PHE A 219 11.02 19.94 -17.20
N GLN A 220 10.45 18.75 -17.30
CA GLN A 220 9.05 18.49 -17.56
C GLN A 220 8.52 17.45 -16.59
N ILE A 221 7.23 17.47 -16.26
CA ILE A 221 6.67 16.49 -15.32
C ILE A 221 6.67 15.10 -15.97
N ILE A 222 7.14 14.11 -15.21
CA ILE A 222 6.90 12.69 -15.52
C ILE A 222 5.69 12.20 -14.74
N ASP A 223 4.60 11.95 -15.45
CA ASP A 223 3.40 11.30 -14.93
C ASP A 223 3.02 10.09 -15.78
N LYS A 224 2.10 9.26 -15.26
CA LYS A 224 1.71 8.00 -15.90
C LYS A 224 1.07 8.19 -17.29
N ARG A 225 0.34 9.29 -17.51
CA ARG A 225 -0.36 9.56 -18.77
C ARG A 225 0.61 10.02 -19.84
N ALA A 226 1.40 11.04 -19.54
CA ALA A 226 2.37 11.57 -20.48
C ALA A 226 3.40 10.50 -20.87
N PHE A 227 3.90 9.74 -19.89
CA PHE A 227 4.80 8.61 -20.14
C PHE A 227 4.17 7.53 -21.04
N ARG A 228 2.91 7.18 -20.81
CA ARG A 228 2.18 6.20 -21.63
C ARG A 228 2.04 6.63 -23.08
N VAL A 229 1.85 7.92 -23.35
CA VAL A 229 1.77 8.45 -24.72
C VAL A 229 3.13 8.39 -25.41
N VAL A 230 4.21 8.68 -24.69
CA VAL A 230 5.57 8.65 -25.25
C VAL A 230 6.01 7.23 -25.57
N TYR A 231 5.82 6.28 -24.65
CA TYR A 231 6.38 4.93 -24.78
C TYR A 231 5.38 3.84 -25.16
N GLY A 232 4.07 4.15 -25.20
CA GLY A 232 3.02 3.16 -25.46
C GLY A 232 2.79 2.17 -24.32
N GLU A 233 3.43 2.35 -23.16
CA GLU A 233 3.32 1.45 -22.01
C GLU A 233 3.23 2.21 -20.68
N PRO A 234 2.64 1.62 -19.61
CA PRO A 234 2.51 2.32 -18.34
C PRO A 234 3.87 2.53 -17.65
N LEU A 235 4.00 3.66 -16.96
CA LEU A 235 5.17 3.96 -16.12
C LEU A 235 5.26 2.95 -14.96
N LYS A 236 6.27 2.08 -15.00
CA LYS A 236 6.54 1.05 -13.99
C LYS A 236 7.56 1.51 -12.94
N LEU A 237 7.30 2.68 -12.34
CA LEU A 237 8.04 3.18 -11.19
C LEU A 237 7.13 3.16 -9.96
N TYR A 238 7.63 2.53 -8.89
CA TYR A 238 6.96 2.40 -7.60
C TYR A 238 7.84 2.98 -6.50
N THR A 239 7.27 3.26 -5.32
CA THR A 239 7.99 3.88 -4.20
C THR A 239 9.30 3.15 -3.85
N GLY A 240 9.29 1.82 -3.83
CA GLY A 240 10.48 0.99 -3.56
C GLY A 240 11.44 0.80 -4.75
N THR A 241 11.21 1.45 -5.88
CA THR A 241 12.15 1.40 -7.01
C THR A 241 13.43 2.16 -6.65
N PRO A 242 14.63 1.63 -6.94
CA PRO A 242 15.87 2.34 -6.64
C PRO A 242 15.91 3.74 -7.27
N ASN A 243 16.39 4.73 -6.52
CA ASN A 243 16.45 6.14 -6.96
C ASN A 243 17.21 6.28 -8.28
N GLU A 244 18.34 5.59 -8.44
CA GLU A 244 19.10 5.56 -9.70
C GLU A 244 18.26 5.11 -10.90
N LYS A 245 17.39 4.12 -10.73
CA LYS A 245 16.49 3.68 -11.81
C LYS A 245 15.44 4.75 -12.12
N LYS A 246 14.87 5.40 -11.11
CA LYS A 246 13.91 6.51 -11.28
C LYS A 246 14.55 7.68 -12.04
N ILE A 247 15.74 8.10 -11.62
CA ILE A 247 16.54 9.17 -12.24
C ILE A 247 16.85 8.84 -13.70
N ASN A 248 17.37 7.64 -13.97
CA ASN A 248 17.68 7.21 -15.33
C ASN A 248 16.44 7.16 -16.23
N THR A 249 15.30 6.74 -15.67
CA THR A 249 14.03 6.70 -16.43
C THR A 249 13.56 8.11 -16.74
N TYR A 250 13.67 9.02 -15.77
CA TYR A 250 13.26 10.40 -15.92
C TYR A 250 14.13 11.16 -16.93
N PHE A 251 15.46 11.03 -16.87
CA PHE A 251 16.34 11.71 -17.83
C PHE A 251 16.16 11.18 -19.26
N LYS A 252 16.04 9.85 -19.44
CA LYS A 252 15.67 9.27 -20.74
C LYS A 252 14.33 9.79 -21.26
N TYR A 253 13.37 10.02 -20.36
CA TYR A 253 12.10 10.62 -20.73
C TYR A 253 12.28 12.07 -21.17
N LEU A 254 13.09 12.88 -20.49
CA LEU A 254 13.38 14.25 -20.92
C LEU A 254 14.08 14.29 -22.29
N ASP A 255 15.07 13.42 -22.53
CA ASP A 255 15.72 13.28 -23.84
C ASP A 255 14.69 12.98 -24.94
N GLU A 256 13.75 12.07 -24.67
CA GLU A 256 12.70 11.72 -25.63
C GLU A 256 11.73 12.87 -25.88
N LEU A 257 11.41 13.65 -24.84
CA LEU A 257 10.60 14.85 -24.97
C LEU A 257 11.29 15.93 -25.81
N ILE A 258 12.62 16.09 -25.70
CA ILE A 258 13.39 16.98 -26.56
C ILE A 258 13.24 16.53 -28.03
N ASN A 259 13.46 15.24 -28.29
CA ASN A 259 13.31 14.67 -29.64
C ASN A 259 11.90 14.89 -30.23
N ILE A 260 10.85 14.67 -29.42
CA ILE A 260 9.46 14.90 -29.84
C ILE A 260 9.22 16.39 -30.11
N SER A 261 9.75 17.26 -29.25
CA SER A 261 9.61 18.71 -29.40
C SER A 261 10.21 19.18 -30.73
N GLU A 262 11.44 18.77 -31.02
CA GLU A 262 12.14 19.12 -32.26
C GLU A 262 11.44 18.55 -33.51
N LYS A 263 11.04 17.27 -33.46
CA LYS A 263 10.41 16.57 -34.58
C LYS A 263 9.05 17.17 -34.96
N HIS A 264 8.31 17.68 -33.98
CA HIS A 264 6.94 18.16 -34.17
C HIS A 264 6.81 19.69 -34.06
N ASP A 265 7.93 20.42 -33.97
CA ASP A 265 7.98 21.87 -33.80
C ASP A 265 7.11 22.35 -32.62
N LEU A 266 7.25 21.65 -31.49
CA LEU A 266 6.53 21.95 -30.24
C LEU A 266 7.47 22.63 -29.24
N SER A 267 6.92 23.55 -28.43
CA SER A 267 7.67 24.13 -27.33
C SER A 267 7.85 23.11 -26.20
N PHE A 268 9.10 22.77 -25.88
CA PHE A 268 9.46 21.87 -24.79
C PHE A 268 8.84 22.29 -23.46
N SER A 269 8.78 23.59 -23.17
CA SER A 269 8.22 24.16 -21.93
C SER A 269 6.76 23.78 -21.63
N THR A 270 6.02 23.32 -22.65
CA THR A 270 4.60 22.96 -22.58
C THR A 270 4.30 21.51 -22.96
N ILE A 271 5.33 20.71 -23.26
CA ILE A 271 5.15 19.37 -23.84
C ILE A 271 4.48 18.41 -22.85
N ASP A 272 4.75 18.52 -21.55
CA ASP A 272 4.12 17.69 -20.52
C ASP A 272 2.59 17.77 -20.56
N ARG A 273 2.06 19.00 -20.59
CA ARG A 273 0.61 19.28 -20.65
C ARG A 273 0.02 18.82 -21.98
N THR A 274 0.74 19.03 -23.07
CA THR A 274 0.32 18.60 -24.40
C THR A 274 0.13 17.08 -24.44
N LEU A 275 1.11 16.32 -23.93
CA LEU A 275 1.07 14.86 -23.88
C LEU A 275 0.01 14.34 -22.90
N TYR A 276 -0.15 15.00 -21.75
CA TYR A 276 -1.20 14.68 -20.80
C TYR A 276 -2.61 14.81 -21.43
N GLN A 277 -2.86 15.92 -22.13
CA GLN A 277 -4.14 16.15 -22.81
C GLN A 277 -4.35 15.20 -23.99
N LEU A 278 -3.28 14.87 -24.71
CA LEU A 278 -3.31 13.88 -25.79
C LEU A 278 -3.69 12.49 -25.26
N ASP A 279 -3.15 12.06 -24.11
CA ASP A 279 -3.52 10.79 -23.47
C ASP A 279 -5.00 10.73 -23.13
N ILE A 280 -5.55 11.79 -22.54
CA ILE A 280 -6.99 11.88 -22.21
C ILE A 280 -7.85 11.71 -23.46
N THR A 281 -7.38 12.24 -24.58
CA THR A 281 -8.11 12.21 -25.85
C THR A 281 -8.02 10.84 -26.52
N LEU A 282 -6.82 10.27 -26.63
CA LEU A 282 -6.56 8.99 -27.31
C LEU A 282 -6.98 7.77 -26.48
N ASN A 283 -6.75 7.81 -25.17
CA ASN A 283 -6.85 6.65 -24.28
C ASN A 283 -8.00 6.79 -23.27
N LYS A 284 -9.07 7.52 -23.64
CA LYS A 284 -10.21 7.81 -22.77
C LYS A 284 -10.86 6.54 -22.16
N SER A 285 -10.85 5.43 -22.88
CA SER A 285 -11.42 4.14 -22.45
C SER A 285 -10.43 3.23 -21.73
N ILE A 286 -9.15 3.62 -21.62
CA ILE A 286 -8.08 2.77 -21.07
C ILE A 286 -7.67 3.30 -19.68
N PRO A 287 -7.90 2.53 -18.60
CA PRO A 287 -7.52 2.95 -17.25
C PRO A 287 -6.00 3.15 -17.13
N ILE A 288 -5.60 4.01 -16.19
CA ILE A 288 -4.19 4.29 -15.85
C ILE A 288 -3.65 3.25 -14.86
#